data_AF-A0A662T360-F1
#
_entry.id   AF-A0A662T360-F1
#
_cell.length_a   1.000
_cell.length_b   1.000
_cell.length_c   1.000
_cell.angle_alpha   90.00
_cell.angle_beta   90.00
_cell.angle_gamma   90.00
#
_symmetry.space_group_name_H-M   'P 1'
#
loop_
_entity.id
_entity.type
_entity.pdbx_description
1 polymer ?
#
loop_
_entity_poly.entity_id
_entity_poly.type
_entity_poly.pdbx_seq_one_letter_code
_entity_poly.pdbx_strand_id
1 'polypeptide(L)'
;MTDKEKVRKSFSVFDHVLVPKHEIVPKEEAERIIEKYGGKAVLFPLISSNDPAVIALGAKPGDLIRIIRRSPTGKTSIYYRLVIRE
;
A
#
# COMPACT_ATOMS: atom_id res chain seq x y z
N MET A 1 -23.09 0.38 -35.81
CA MET A 1 -24.15 -0.09 -34.88
C MET A 1 -23.87 -1.56 -34.62
N THR A 2 -23.34 -2.02 -33.51
CA THR A 2 -23.09 -1.46 -32.18
C THR A 2 -21.97 -2.32 -31.59
N ASP A 3 -20.83 -1.71 -31.32
CA ASP A 3 -19.75 -2.29 -30.53
C ASP A 3 -20.27 -2.57 -29.12
N LYS A 4 -20.76 -3.81 -28.91
CA LYS A 4 -20.90 -4.37 -27.57
C LYS A 4 -19.53 -4.82 -27.09
N GLU A 5 -18.60 -3.86 -27.00
CA GLU A 5 -17.39 -4.03 -26.21
C GLU A 5 -17.85 -4.13 -24.76
N LYS A 6 -17.92 -5.37 -24.31
CA LYS A 6 -18.35 -5.77 -22.98
C LYS A 6 -17.25 -5.29 -22.03
N VAL A 7 -17.30 -4.01 -21.64
CA VAL A 7 -16.46 -3.41 -20.60
C VAL A 7 -16.68 -4.23 -19.34
N ARG A 8 -15.82 -5.24 -19.12
CA ARG A 8 -15.64 -5.86 -17.83
C ARG A 8 -15.27 -4.70 -16.92
N LYS A 9 -16.19 -4.24 -16.07
CA LYS A 9 -15.84 -3.34 -14.96
C LYS A 9 -14.68 -4.01 -14.22
N SER A 10 -13.47 -3.53 -14.43
CA SER A 10 -12.28 -4.00 -13.72
C SER A 10 -12.45 -3.56 -12.28
N PHE A 11 -12.86 -4.47 -11.41
CA PHE A 11 -12.95 -4.17 -9.99
C PHE A 11 -11.54 -3.87 -9.46
N SER A 12 -11.28 -2.62 -9.08
CA SER A 12 -10.03 -2.25 -8.42
C SER A 12 -10.20 -2.46 -6.91
N VAL A 13 -9.21 -3.11 -6.28
CA VAL A 13 -9.20 -3.33 -4.82
C VAL A 13 -9.27 -1.99 -4.06
N PHE A 14 -8.75 -0.91 -4.66
CA PHE A 14 -8.72 0.42 -4.06
C PHE A 14 -10.05 1.17 -4.13
N ASP A 15 -11.04 0.70 -4.90
CA ASP A 15 -12.35 1.34 -5.00
C ASP A 15 -13.24 1.05 -3.77
N HIS A 16 -12.84 0.07 -2.96
CA HIS A 16 -13.62 -0.35 -1.81
C HIS A 16 -13.42 0.58 -0.61
N VAL A 17 -14.52 0.98 0.05
CA VAL A 17 -14.53 1.93 1.19
C VAL A 17 -13.64 1.51 2.36
N LEU A 18 -13.43 0.21 2.55
CA LEU A 18 -12.57 -0.32 3.62
C LEU A 18 -11.09 -0.38 3.26
N VAL A 19 -10.73 -0.18 1.99
CA VAL A 19 -9.34 -0.20 1.53
C VAL A 19 -8.81 1.23 1.53
N PRO A 20 -7.95 1.60 2.48
CA PRO A 20 -7.34 2.93 2.50
C PRO A 20 -6.39 3.13 1.31
N LYS A 21 -5.94 4.36 1.10
CA LYS A 21 -4.97 4.66 0.04
C LYS A 21 -3.61 4.06 0.41
N HIS A 22 -3.03 3.29 -0.51
CA HIS A 22 -1.68 2.74 -0.39
C HIS A 22 -0.77 3.42 -1.43
N GLU A 23 0.45 3.73 -1.02
CA GLU A 23 1.47 4.36 -1.87
C GLU A 23 2.83 3.71 -1.62
N ILE A 24 3.61 3.45 -2.68
CA ILE A 24 4.99 2.99 -2.55
C ILE A 24 5.84 4.20 -2.14
N VAL A 25 6.62 4.05 -1.07
CA VAL A 25 7.55 5.07 -0.64
C VAL A 25 8.83 4.95 -1.48
N PRO A 26 9.34 6.05 -2.09
CA PRO A 26 10.62 6.06 -2.77
C PRO A 26 11.76 5.61 -1.85
N LYS A 27 12.77 4.94 -2.41
CA LYS A 27 13.85 4.31 -1.63
C LYS A 27 14.56 5.29 -0.68
N GLU A 28 14.87 6.49 -1.16
CA GLU A 28 15.57 7.51 -0.38
C GLU A 28 14.73 7.99 0.81
N GLU A 29 13.41 8.05 0.63
CA GLU A 29 12.49 8.42 1.70
C GLU A 29 12.25 7.26 2.67
N ALA A 30 12.18 6.03 2.16
CA ALA A 30 12.04 4.83 2.96
C ALA A 30 13.22 4.68 3.93
N GLU A 31 14.45 4.88 3.47
CA GLU A 31 15.66 4.87 4.30
C GLU A 31 15.58 5.89 5.44
N ARG A 32 15.16 7.14 5.14
CA ARG A 32 14.97 8.18 6.17
C ARG A 32 13.90 7.83 7.18
N ILE A 33 12.79 7.22 6.74
CA ILE A 33 11.70 6.80 7.61
C ILE A 33 12.17 5.66 8.53
N ILE A 34 12.88 4.68 7.97
CA ILE A 34 13.42 3.55 8.73
C ILE A 34 14.37 4.06 9.81
N GLU A 35 15.29 4.95 9.46
CA GLU A 35 16.23 5.57 10.40
C GLU A 35 15.48 6.32 11.52
N LYS A 36 14.49 7.15 11.15
CA LYS A 36 13.70 7.95 12.09
C LYS A 36 12.95 7.11 13.13
N TYR A 37 12.48 5.91 12.78
CA TYR A 37 11.63 5.09 13.66
C TYR A 37 12.35 3.86 14.26
N GLY A 38 13.68 3.79 14.16
CA GLY A 38 14.47 2.77 14.88
C GLY A 38 15.52 2.01 14.06
N GLY A 39 15.81 2.45 12.83
CA GLY A 39 16.92 1.99 11.99
C GLY A 39 16.80 0.55 11.45
N LYS A 40 15.75 -0.19 11.81
CA LYS A 40 15.55 -1.58 11.38
C LYS A 40 14.22 -1.75 10.65
N ALA A 41 14.27 -2.05 9.36
CA ALA A 41 13.09 -2.26 8.51
C ALA A 41 12.16 -3.37 9.05
N VAL A 42 12.72 -4.43 9.64
CA VAL A 42 11.96 -5.58 10.18
C VAL A 42 11.08 -5.22 11.38
N LEU A 43 11.33 -4.08 12.04
CA LEU A 43 10.49 -3.61 13.15
C LEU A 43 9.19 -2.96 12.68
N PHE A 44 9.07 -2.62 11.39
CA PHE A 44 7.83 -2.13 10.83
C PHE A 44 6.82 -3.27 10.72
N PRO A 45 5.51 -2.98 10.85
CA PRO A 45 4.48 -3.97 10.57
C PRO A 45 4.66 -4.55 9.16
N LEU A 46 4.61 -5.87 9.05
CA LEU A 46 4.89 -6.58 7.80
C LEU A 46 3.61 -6.73 6.97
N ILE A 47 3.76 -6.81 5.66
CA ILE A 47 2.68 -7.15 4.72
C ILE A 47 3.19 -8.19 3.70
N SER A 48 2.40 -9.22 3.42
CA SER A 48 2.77 -10.28 2.48
C SER A 48 2.81 -9.72 1.05
N SER A 49 3.78 -10.16 0.25
CA SER A 49 3.83 -9.90 -1.19
C SER A 49 2.62 -10.46 -1.92
N ASN A 50 1.88 -11.39 -1.30
CA ASN A 50 0.68 -12.00 -1.86
C ASN A 50 -0.61 -11.19 -1.57
N ASP A 51 -0.53 -10.09 -0.81
CA ASP A 51 -1.69 -9.24 -0.50
C ASP A 51 -2.23 -8.59 -1.80
N PRO A 52 -3.55 -8.64 -2.06
CA PRO A 52 -4.15 -8.05 -3.26
C PRO A 52 -3.83 -6.56 -3.45
N ALA A 53 -3.72 -5.79 -2.36
CA ALA A 53 -3.36 -4.38 -2.42
C ALA A 53 -1.89 -4.20 -2.84
N VAL A 54 -0.99 -5.06 -2.38
CA VAL A 54 0.44 -5.05 -2.75
C VAL A 54 0.62 -5.42 -4.22
N ILE A 55 -0.09 -6.47 -4.67
CA ILE A 55 -0.08 -6.92 -6.07
C ILE A 55 -0.63 -5.83 -6.99
N ALA A 56 -1.76 -5.21 -6.63
CA ALA A 56 -2.37 -4.13 -7.40
C ALA A 56 -1.49 -2.86 -7.46
N LEU A 57 -0.70 -2.61 -6.41
CA LEU A 57 0.26 -1.51 -6.34
C LEU A 57 1.56 -1.81 -7.12
N GLY A 58 1.87 -3.08 -7.39
CA GLY A 58 3.12 -3.51 -8.02
C GLY A 58 4.34 -3.45 -7.10
N ALA A 59 4.13 -3.46 -5.78
CA ALA A 59 5.21 -3.38 -4.80
C ALA A 59 5.95 -4.72 -4.66
N LYS A 60 7.25 -4.65 -4.37
CA LYS A 60 8.15 -5.80 -4.28
C LYS A 60 8.59 -6.04 -2.83
N PRO A 61 9.01 -7.28 -2.49
CA PRO A 61 9.63 -7.54 -1.19
C PRO A 61 10.80 -6.59 -0.92
N GLY A 62 10.80 -5.95 0.25
CA GLY A 62 11.74 -4.90 0.63
C GLY A 62 11.20 -3.48 0.47
N ASP A 63 10.11 -3.28 -0.28
CA ASP A 63 9.50 -1.95 -0.41
C ASP A 63 8.76 -1.55 0.86
N LEU A 64 8.79 -0.25 1.17
CA LEU A 64 8.01 0.34 2.24
C LEU A 64 6.74 0.95 1.65
N ILE A 65 5.58 0.49 2.13
CA ILE A 65 4.28 1.00 1.72
C ILE A 65 3.78 1.98 2.77
N ARG A 66 3.30 3.13 2.31
CA ARG A 66 2.59 4.14 3.09
C ARG A 66 1.09 3.94 2.94
N ILE A 67 0.40 3.81 4.07
CA ILE A 67 -1.05 3.65 4.13
C ILE A 67 -1.63 4.91 4.75
N ILE A 68 -2.47 5.61 3.99
CA ILE A 68 -3.10 6.85 4.39
C ILE A 68 -4.58 6.56 4.63
N ARG A 69 -5.01 6.57 5.89
CA ARG A 69 -6.41 6.36 6.28
C ARG A 69 -7.00 7.60 6.94
N ARG A 70 -8.25 7.90 6.63
CA ARG A 70 -9.03 8.90 7.38
C ARG A 70 -9.49 8.26 8.68
N SER A 71 -9.13 8.85 9.82
CA SER A 71 -9.65 8.39 11.11
C SER A 71 -11.10 8.86 11.29
N PRO A 72 -11.90 8.12 12.09
CA PRO A 72 -13.21 8.61 12.52
C PRO A 72 -13.15 9.94 13.27
N THR A 73 -12.01 10.21 13.92
CA THR A 73 -11.73 11.46 14.65
C THR A 73 -11.31 12.63 13.76
N GLY A 74 -11.41 12.49 12.43
CA GLY A 74 -11.15 13.56 11.47
C GLY A 74 -9.67 13.81 11.14
N LYS A 75 -8.74 13.02 11.71
CA LYS A 75 -7.30 13.14 11.43
C LYS A 75 -6.85 12.09 10.42
N THR A 76 -6.06 12.50 9.45
CA THR A 76 -5.38 11.55 8.56
C THR A 76 -4.29 10.82 9.33
N SER A 77 -4.37 9.50 9.41
CA SER A 77 -3.35 8.66 10.04
C SER A 77 -2.50 7.99 8.97
N ILE A 78 -1.18 8.08 9.12
CA ILE A 78 -0.21 7.49 8.20
C ILE A 78 0.43 6.27 8.88
N TYR A 79 0.39 5.13 8.21
CA TYR A 79 1.05 3.90 8.64
C TYR A 79 2.09 3.48 7.60
N TYR A 80 3.17 2.85 8.06
CA TYR A 80 4.21 2.30 7.20
C TYR A 80 4.26 0.78 7.38
N ARG A 81 4.31 0.04 6.28
CA ARG A 81 4.45 -1.42 6.29
C ARG A 81 5.55 -1.89 5.36
N LEU A 82 6.33 -2.87 5.78
CA LEU A 82 7.38 -3.48 4.97
C LEU A 82 6.82 -4.70 4.22
N VAL A 83 7.00 -4.73 2.90
CA VAL A 83 6.62 -5.89 2.09
C VAL A 83 7.64 -7.01 2.32
N ILE A 84 7.16 -8.18 2.69
CA ILE A 84 7.98 -9.39 2.84
C ILE A 84 7.53 -10.46 1.85
N ARG A 85 8.47 -11.31 1.45
CA ARG A 85 8.14 -12.56 0.78
C ARG A 85 7.80 -13.57 1.87
N GLU A 86 6.59 -14.11 1.79
CA GLU A 86 6.13 -15.21 2.65
C GLU A 86 6.85 -16.53 2.33
#